data_AF-A0A3D5SCD0-F1
#
_entry.id   AF-A0A3D5SCD0-F1
#
_cell.length_a   1.000
_cell.length_b   1.000
_cell.length_c   1.000
_cell.angle_alpha   90.00
_cell.angle_beta   90.00
_cell.angle_gamma   90.00
#
_symmetry.space_group_name_H-M   'P 1'
#
loop_
_entity.id
_entity.type
_entity.pdbx_description
1 polymer ?
#
loop_
_entity_poly.entity_id
_entity_poly.type
_entity_poly.pdbx_seq_one_letter_code
_entity_poly.pdbx_strand_id
1 'polypeptide(L)'
;MKHSILFFLTASVSITAVAHQPIMDMAPRWNGGYGIQTRVEHANSESTTWVEGVYTFKPSVRMTLKVPYVDGEMGNAIFAVPLKRYTNEGSLTYNWSITPSVRMPTDGG
;
A
#
# COMPACT_ATOMS: atom_id res chain seq x y z
N MET A 1 -12.44 -11.45 57.18
CA MET A 1 -11.38 -10.80 56.36
C MET A 1 -10.68 -11.94 55.61
N LYS A 2 -10.61 -12.07 54.29
CA LYS A 2 -10.67 -11.15 53.15
C LYS A 2 -11.14 -12.00 51.95
N HIS A 3 -12.18 -11.57 51.23
CA HIS A 3 -12.57 -12.21 49.96
C HIS A 3 -11.64 -11.66 48.88
N SER A 4 -10.83 -12.52 48.27
CA SER A 4 -9.95 -12.14 47.16
C SER A 4 -10.76 -12.18 45.86
N ILE A 5 -11.23 -11.01 45.41
CA ILE A 5 -11.87 -10.83 44.12
C ILE A 5 -10.78 -10.86 43.04
N LEU A 6 -10.83 -11.87 42.18
CA LEU A 6 -9.95 -12.00 41.02
C LEU A 6 -10.58 -11.22 39.85
N PHE A 7 -10.01 -10.05 39.54
CA PHE A 7 -10.46 -9.19 38.45
C PHE A 7 -9.76 -9.62 37.14
N PHE A 8 -10.45 -10.37 36.28
CA PHE A 8 -9.97 -10.68 34.94
C PHE A 8 -10.13 -9.45 34.04
N LEU A 9 -9.04 -8.72 33.84
CA LEU A 9 -8.97 -7.60 32.89
C LEU A 9 -8.79 -8.18 31.48
N THR A 10 -9.89 -8.36 30.74
CA THR A 10 -9.87 -8.69 29.31
C THR A 10 -9.43 -7.45 28.53
N ALA A 11 -8.14 -7.36 28.22
CA ALA A 11 -7.62 -6.35 27.31
C ALA A 11 -8.08 -6.66 25.88
N SER A 12 -9.11 -5.96 25.42
CA SER A 12 -9.51 -5.95 24.01
C SER A 12 -8.44 -5.21 23.21
N VAL A 13 -7.53 -5.95 22.56
CA VAL A 13 -6.58 -5.37 21.61
C VAL A 13 -7.36 -5.02 20.34
N SER A 14 -7.68 -3.73 20.19
CA SER A 14 -8.19 -3.18 18.93
C SER A 14 -7.08 -3.27 17.88
N ILE A 15 -7.24 -4.15 16.88
CA ILE A 15 -6.37 -4.18 15.70
C ILE A 15 -6.64 -2.88 14.94
N THR A 16 -5.68 -1.97 14.96
CA THR A 16 -5.74 -0.75 14.15
C THR A 16 -5.67 -1.16 12.67
N ALA A 17 -6.74 -0.86 11.92
CA ALA A 17 -6.74 -0.99 10.48
C ALA A 17 -5.69 -0.04 9.91
N VAL A 18 -4.54 -0.60 9.48
CA VAL A 18 -3.50 0.15 8.80
C VAL A 18 -4.09 0.67 7.50
N ALA A 19 -3.98 1.98 7.29
CA ALA A 19 -4.45 2.69 6.11
C ALA A 19 -4.04 1.96 4.82
N HIS A 20 -4.93 2.02 3.83
CA HIS A 20 -4.74 1.44 2.50
C HIS A 20 -3.36 1.84 1.96
N GLN A 21 -2.45 0.87 1.84
CA GLN A 21 -1.15 1.08 1.20
C GLN A 21 -1.37 1.67 -0.20
N PRO A 22 -0.54 2.62 -0.65
CA PRO A 22 -0.68 3.25 -1.96
C PRO A 22 -0.23 2.27 -3.04
N ILE A 23 -1.03 1.25 -3.29
CA ILE A 23 -0.91 0.36 -4.43
C ILE A 23 -2.11 0.67 -5.30
N MET A 24 -1.83 0.93 -6.57
CA MET A 24 -2.78 0.94 -7.68
C MET A 24 -4.03 0.13 -7.36
N ASP A 25 -5.17 0.81 -7.21
CA ASP A 25 -6.43 0.16 -6.84
C ASP A 25 -6.82 -0.89 -7.89
N MET A 26 -6.49 -0.61 -9.15
CA MET A 26 -6.75 -1.46 -10.31
C MET A 26 -5.55 -2.34 -10.73
N ALA A 27 -4.63 -2.68 -9.81
CA ALA A 27 -3.48 -3.51 -10.15
C ALA A 27 -3.87 -4.91 -10.68
N PRO A 28 -3.33 -5.36 -11.83
CA PRO A 28 -3.48 -6.71 -12.34
C PRO A 28 -3.13 -7.78 -11.30
N ARG A 29 -3.99 -8.80 -11.20
CA ARG A 29 -3.88 -9.92 -10.25
C ARG A 29 -3.52 -11.25 -10.92
N TRP A 30 -3.09 -11.22 -12.18
CA TRP A 30 -2.59 -12.39 -12.92
C TRP A 30 -1.07 -12.32 -13.13
N ASN A 31 -0.45 -13.46 -13.47
CA ASN A 31 1.00 -13.55 -13.73
C ASN A 31 1.37 -12.77 -15.00
N GLY A 32 2.41 -11.94 -14.92
CA GLY A 32 2.89 -11.12 -16.04
C GLY A 32 1.99 -9.93 -16.40
N GLY A 33 1.00 -9.58 -15.58
CA GLY A 33 0.08 -8.48 -15.87
C GLY A 33 0.71 -7.11 -15.73
N TYR A 34 0.26 -6.14 -16.52
CA TYR A 34 0.68 -4.73 -16.43
C TYR A 34 -0.54 -3.81 -16.44
N GLY A 35 -0.39 -2.61 -15.88
CA GLY A 35 -1.46 -1.63 -15.83
C GLY A 35 -0.91 -0.22 -15.64
N ILE A 36 -1.65 0.76 -16.16
CA ILE A 36 -1.38 2.19 -16.00
C ILE A 36 -2.68 2.83 -15.51
N GLN A 37 -2.56 3.77 -14.58
CA GLN A 37 -3.66 4.51 -14.00
C GLN A 37 -3.23 5.95 -13.83
N THR A 38 -4.17 6.85 -14.10
CA THR A 38 -4.03 8.27 -13.79
C THR A 38 -5.02 8.63 -12.70
N ARG A 39 -4.56 9.32 -11.65
CA ARG A 39 -5.42 9.79 -10.56
C ARG A 39 -5.20 11.28 -10.35
N VAL A 40 -6.26 12.07 -10.36
CA VAL A 40 -6.20 13.48 -9.93
C VAL A 40 -6.67 13.55 -8.49
N GLU A 41 -5.85 14.16 -7.64
CA GLU A 41 -6.14 14.41 -6.24
C GLU A 41 -6.14 15.92 -6.01
N HIS A 42 -7.24 16.42 -5.46
CA HIS A 42 -7.38 17.82 -5.08
C HIS A 42 -7.25 17.90 -3.56
N ALA A 43 -6.20 18.56 -3.09
CA ALA A 43 -5.96 18.78 -1.67
C ALA A 43 -5.73 20.27 -1.43
N ASN A 44 -6.60 20.90 -0.64
CA ASN A 44 -6.60 22.35 -0.41
C ASN A 44 -6.68 23.13 -1.75
N SER A 45 -5.64 23.90 -2.07
CA SER A 45 -5.53 24.71 -3.29
C SER A 45 -4.59 24.08 -4.34
N GLU A 46 -4.11 22.86 -4.10
CA GLU A 46 -3.13 22.16 -4.93
C GLU A 46 -3.79 20.99 -5.65
N SER A 47 -3.48 20.81 -6.93
CA SER A 47 -4.00 19.71 -7.75
C SER A 47 -2.86 18.80 -8.19
N THR A 48 -2.78 17.61 -7.60
CA THR A 48 -1.77 16.61 -7.98
C THR A 48 -2.35 15.61 -8.95
N THR A 49 -1.77 15.51 -10.14
CA THR A 49 -2.03 14.42 -11.08
C THR A 49 -0.98 13.33 -10.91
N TRP A 50 -1.39 12.15 -10.48
CA TRP A 50 -0.56 10.97 -10.37
C TRP A 50 -0.61 10.19 -11.67
N VAL A 51 0.56 9.94 -12.26
CA VAL A 51 0.74 8.93 -13.29
C VAL A 51 1.34 7.70 -12.64
N GLU A 52 0.58 6.62 -12.61
CA GLU A 52 0.94 5.40 -11.91
C GLU A 52 1.01 4.21 -12.87
N GLY A 53 2.04 3.39 -12.73
CA GLY A 53 2.26 2.17 -13.50
C GLY A 53 2.53 0.99 -12.57
N VAL A 54 2.08 -0.20 -12.96
CA VAL A 54 2.34 -1.44 -12.24
C VAL A 54 2.71 -2.56 -13.20
N TYR A 55 3.67 -3.37 -12.78
CA TYR A 55 3.99 -4.66 -13.37
C TYR A 55 3.88 -5.75 -12.30
N THR A 56 3.14 -6.81 -12.62
CA THR A 56 2.89 -7.95 -11.74
C THR A 56 3.63 -9.16 -12.28
N PHE A 57 4.79 -9.49 -11.71
CA PHE A 57 5.50 -10.75 -12.03
C PHE A 57 4.63 -11.95 -11.65
N LYS A 58 4.16 -11.93 -10.40
CA LYS A 58 3.18 -12.84 -9.82
C LYS A 58 2.31 -12.05 -8.84
N PRO A 59 1.11 -12.49 -8.46
CA PRO A 59 0.28 -11.76 -7.51
C PRO A 59 0.91 -11.50 -6.14
N SER A 60 1.97 -12.23 -5.79
CA SER A 60 2.81 -12.06 -4.60
C SER A 60 3.97 -11.07 -4.77
N VAL A 61 4.35 -10.69 -6.00
CA VAL A 61 5.50 -9.82 -6.29
C VAL A 61 5.15 -8.85 -7.41
N ARG A 62 5.07 -7.57 -7.07
CA ARG A 62 4.79 -6.49 -8.02
C ARG A 62 5.88 -5.43 -7.98
N MET A 63 5.88 -4.60 -9.01
CA MET A 63 6.67 -3.41 -9.12
C MET A 63 5.75 -2.26 -9.52
N THR A 64 5.85 -1.13 -8.83
CA THR A 64 5.00 0.04 -9.09
C THR A 64 5.87 1.28 -9.26
N LEU A 65 5.50 2.13 -10.19
CA LEU A 65 6.07 3.46 -10.38
C LEU A 65 4.95 4.48 -10.26
N LYS A 66 5.16 5.54 -9.46
CA LYS A 66 4.22 6.65 -9.32
C LYS A 66 4.96 7.96 -9.56
N VAL A 67 4.46 8.78 -10.45
CA VAL A 67 5.03 10.09 -10.75
C VAL A 67 3.96 11.14 -10.48
N PRO A 68 4.16 12.02 -9.48
CA PRO A 68 3.25 13.13 -9.23
C PRO A 68 3.57 14.29 -10.18
N TYR A 69 2.52 14.93 -10.68
CA TYR A 69 2.57 16.20 -11.39
C TYR A 69 1.73 17.21 -10.63
N VAL A 70 2.38 18.19 -10.02
CA VAL A 70 1.81 19.14 -9.07
C VAL A 70 1.84 20.52 -9.71
N ASP A 71 0.68 21.14 -9.90
CA ASP A 71 0.55 22.54 -10.36
C ASP A 71 1.39 22.93 -11.61
N GLY A 72 1.69 21.97 -12.49
CA GLY A 72 2.50 22.22 -13.69
C GLY A 72 3.94 21.71 -13.62
N GLU A 73 4.36 21.15 -12.48
CA GLU A 73 5.72 20.67 -12.25
C GLU A 73 5.75 19.17 -11.97
N MET A 74 6.78 18.49 -12.46
CA MET A 74 6.99 17.07 -12.17
C MET A 74 7.66 16.92 -10.81
N GLY A 75 7.01 16.22 -9.89
CA GLY A 75 7.58 15.91 -8.59
C GLY A 75 8.38 14.62 -8.57
N ASN A 76 8.82 14.25 -7.37
CA ASN A 76 9.68 13.10 -7.14
C ASN A 76 8.97 11.76 -7.36
N ALA A 77 9.49 10.98 -8.31
CA ALA A 77 8.99 9.66 -8.64
C ALA A 77 9.18 8.69 -7.47
N ILE A 78 8.20 7.81 -7.28
CA ILE A 78 8.21 6.79 -6.24
C ILE A 78 8.19 5.43 -6.91
N PHE A 79 9.19 4.62 -6.58
CA PHE A 79 9.24 3.23 -6.98
C PHE A 79 9.01 2.34 -5.76
N ALA A 80 8.17 1.33 -5.90
CA ALA A 80 7.91 0.39 -4.83
C ALA A 80 7.81 -1.04 -5.34
N VAL A 81 8.15 -1.99 -4.47
CA VAL A 81 8.07 -3.43 -4.77
C VAL A 81 7.20 -4.11 -3.73
N PRO A 82 5.87 -4.20 -3.94
CA PRO A 82 4.99 -4.92 -3.03
C PRO A 82 5.30 -6.42 -3.03
N LEU A 83 5.65 -6.95 -1.86
CA LEU A 83 5.87 -8.36 -1.59
C LEU A 83 4.77 -8.88 -0.67
N LYS A 84 4.08 -9.93 -1.09
CA LYS A 84 2.98 -10.53 -0.33
C LYS A 84 3.10 -12.04 -0.29
N ARG A 85 3.00 -12.62 0.89
CA ARG A 85 2.93 -14.07 1.10
C ARG A 85 1.54 -14.44 1.59
N TYR A 86 0.96 -15.44 0.94
CA TYR A 86 -0.28 -16.08 1.37
C TYR A 86 0.06 -17.43 2.01
N THR A 87 -0.66 -17.75 3.07
CA THR A 87 -0.67 -19.07 3.70
C THR A 87 -2.11 -19.49 3.89
N ASN A 88 -2.42 -20.71 3.45
CA ASN A 88 -3.71 -21.33 3.64
C ASN A 88 -3.50 -22.61 4.44
N GLU A 89 -4.25 -22.78 5.52
CA GLU A 89 -4.18 -23.93 6.42
C GLU A 89 -5.61 -24.41 6.70
N GLY A 90 -6.04 -25.45 5.98
CA GLY A 90 -7.42 -25.94 6.04
C GLY A 90 -8.43 -24.85 5.68
N SER A 91 -9.28 -24.49 6.64
CA SER A 91 -10.26 -23.40 6.51
C SER A 91 -9.70 -22.01 6.86
N LEU A 92 -8.46 -21.91 7.32
CA LEU A 92 -7.83 -20.65 7.69
C LEU A 92 -7.00 -20.10 6.53
N THR A 93 -7.16 -18.81 6.25
CA THR A 93 -6.34 -18.08 5.27
C THR A 93 -5.76 -16.86 5.97
N TYR A 94 -4.44 -16.70 5.89
CA TYR A 94 -3.78 -15.49 6.34
C TYR A 94 -2.72 -15.04 5.33
N ASN A 95 -2.33 -13.79 5.44
CA ASN A 95 -1.32 -13.21 4.59
C ASN A 95 -0.49 -12.19 5.37
N TRP A 96 0.75 -12.03 4.96
CA TRP A 96 1.61 -10.95 5.40
C TRP A 96 2.22 -10.28 4.17
N SER A 97 2.47 -8.98 4.28
CA SER A 97 3.02 -8.18 3.18
C SER A 97 3.97 -7.09 3.66
N ILE A 98 4.96 -6.79 2.84
CA ILE A 98 5.88 -5.67 2.99
C ILE A 98 6.00 -4.96 1.64
N THR A 99 6.06 -3.64 1.65
CA THR A 99 6.17 -2.83 0.44
C THR A 99 7.35 -1.88 0.60
N PRO A 100 8.60 -2.34 0.36
CA PRO A 100 9.73 -1.44 0.23
C PRO A 100 9.46 -0.41 -0.87
N SER A 101 9.76 0.85 -0.59
CA SER A 101 9.63 1.94 -1.54
C SER A 101 10.81 2.91 -1.42
N VAL A 102 11.13 3.53 -2.56
CA VAL A 102 12.17 4.55 -2.68
C VAL A 102 11.56 5.73 -3.42
N ARG A 103 11.77 6.94 -2.89
CA ARG A 103 11.51 8.19 -3.58
C ARG A 103 12.80 8.64 -4.25
N MET A 104 12.73 8.88 -5.55
CA MET A 104 13.87 9.32 -6.35
C MET A 104 13.83 10.85 -6.52
N PRO A 105 14.98 11.55 -6.48
CA PRO A 105 15.08 12.98 -6.78
C PRO A 105 14.99 13.16 -8.31
N THR A 106 13.76 13.17 -8.83
CA THR A 106 13.48 13.34 -10.27
C THR A 106 12.86 14.69 -10.60
N ASP A 107 12.57 15.50 -9.59
CA ASP A 107 12.34 16.92 -9.78
C ASP A 107 13.63 17.54 -10.35
N GLY A 108 13.48 18.36 -11.41
CA GLY A 108 14.59 19.15 -11.92
C GLY A 108 14.94 20.19 -10.88
N GLY A 109 15.96 19.92 -10.07
CA GLY A 109 16.44 20.84 -9.03
C GLY A 109 16.86 22.21 -9.53
#